data_AF-A0A7S0JYL3-F1
#
_entry.id   AF-A0A7S0JYL3-F1
#
_cell.length_a   1.000
_cell.length_b   1.000
_cell.length_c   1.000
_cell.angle_alpha   90.00
_cell.angle_beta   90.00
_cell.angle_gamma   90.00
#
_symmetry.space_group_name_H-M   'P 1'
#
loop_
_entity.id
_entity.type
_entity.pdbx_description
1 polymer ?
#
loop_
_entity_poly.entity_id
_entity_poly.type
_entity_poly.pdbx_seq_one_letter_code
_entity_poly.pdbx_strand_id
1 'polypeptide(L)'
;TAAMAAAAVGSSDCAGKSLASVSWTGPMKEYDEQVLRSAKERARADLDLDEWEKQGWASKPIAVAEGATYGHIERVHTDDLSVEAFRERFERANLPVLIGGVVDKWPAAVNWEPERLSKRLRHRMFKCGEDDDGHAVKIKLKYFNRYM
;
A
#
# COMPACT_ATOMS: atom_id res chain seq x y z
N THR A 1 16.15 -31.09 31.78
CA THR A 1 14.70 -30.93 31.62
C THR A 1 14.34 -29.46 31.71
N ALA A 2 14.22 -28.80 30.56
CA ALA A 2 13.44 -27.57 30.36
C ALA A 2 13.49 -27.26 28.86
N ALA A 3 12.47 -27.72 28.13
CA ALA A 3 12.27 -27.37 26.73
C ALA A 3 11.73 -25.94 26.66
N MET A 4 12.46 -25.03 26.04
CA MET A 4 11.91 -23.73 25.67
C MET A 4 10.98 -23.92 24.48
N ALA A 5 9.69 -23.68 24.71
CA ALA A 5 8.68 -23.64 23.68
C ALA A 5 8.93 -22.43 22.77
N ALA A 6 9.37 -22.69 21.54
CA ALA A 6 9.33 -21.71 20.48
C ALA A 6 7.84 -21.41 20.19
N ALA A 7 7.38 -20.23 20.58
CA ALA A 7 6.06 -19.74 20.20
C ALA A 7 6.05 -19.59 18.68
N ALA A 8 5.26 -20.43 18.02
CA ALA A 8 5.01 -20.35 16.60
C ALA A 8 4.39 -18.98 16.31
N VAL A 9 5.17 -18.12 15.64
CA VAL A 9 4.66 -16.90 15.02
C VAL A 9 3.62 -17.36 14.00
N GLY A 10 2.34 -17.09 14.30
CA GLY A 10 1.25 -17.38 13.38
C GLY A 10 1.51 -16.63 12.08
N SER A 11 1.74 -17.40 11.01
CA SER A 11 1.73 -16.89 9.64
C SER A 11 0.32 -16.36 9.38
N SER A 12 0.15 -15.05 9.52
CA SER A 12 -0.99 -14.38 8.93
C SER A 12 -0.72 -14.41 7.43
N ASP A 13 -1.25 -15.43 6.75
CA ASP A 13 -1.27 -15.51 5.29
C ASP A 13 -2.20 -14.43 4.75
N CYS A 14 -1.78 -13.17 4.84
CA CYS A 14 -2.26 -12.09 4.00
C CYS A 14 -1.50 -12.12 2.66
N ALA A 15 -1.39 -13.32 2.07
CA ALA A 15 -0.95 -13.48 0.69
C ALA A 15 -2.05 -12.95 -0.23
N GLY A 16 -2.15 -11.63 -0.33
CA GLY A 16 -2.94 -10.96 -1.34
C GLY A 16 -2.51 -11.50 -2.70
N LYS A 17 -3.48 -11.99 -3.48
CA LYS A 17 -3.24 -12.42 -4.86
C LYS A 17 -2.51 -11.30 -5.59
N SER A 18 -1.41 -11.64 -6.26
CA SER A 18 -0.68 -10.72 -7.13
C SER A 18 -1.65 -9.97 -8.05
N LEU A 19 -1.53 -8.63 -8.08
CA LEU A 19 -2.35 -7.77 -8.93
C LEU A 19 -2.12 -8.05 -10.42
N ALA A 20 -1.07 -8.79 -10.78
CA ALA A 20 -0.72 -9.13 -12.15
C ALA A 20 -1.65 -10.18 -12.79
N SER A 21 -2.41 -10.97 -12.00
CA SER A 21 -3.32 -12.00 -12.53
C SER A 21 -4.77 -11.53 -12.65
N VAL A 22 -4.98 -10.23 -12.77
CA VAL A 22 -6.25 -9.58 -12.51
C VAL A 22 -7.11 -9.45 -13.78
N SER A 23 -8.11 -10.32 -13.89
CA SER A 23 -9.02 -10.39 -15.04
C SER A 23 -10.04 -9.24 -15.14
N TRP A 24 -10.20 -8.41 -14.10
CA TRP A 24 -11.29 -7.42 -14.04
C TRP A 24 -10.96 -6.04 -14.62
N THR A 25 -9.70 -5.73 -14.93
CA THR A 25 -9.30 -4.39 -15.39
C THR A 25 -9.42 -4.20 -16.90
N GLY A 26 -9.52 -5.29 -17.67
CA GLY A 26 -9.55 -5.27 -19.14
C GLY A 26 -8.24 -4.70 -19.72
N PRO A 27 -8.03 -4.77 -21.05
CA PRO A 27 -6.79 -4.29 -21.65
C PRO A 27 -6.64 -2.78 -21.51
N MET A 28 -5.39 -2.31 -21.47
CA MET A 28 -5.04 -0.91 -21.60
C MET A 28 -5.53 -0.40 -22.96
N LYS A 29 -6.21 0.76 -22.95
CA LYS A 29 -6.63 1.45 -24.18
C LYS A 29 -5.71 2.61 -24.44
N GLU A 30 -5.60 3.01 -25.71
CA GLU A 30 -4.82 4.19 -26.12
C GLU A 30 -5.19 5.46 -25.33
N TYR A 31 -6.49 5.69 -25.10
CA TYR A 31 -6.94 6.82 -24.27
C TYR A 31 -6.51 6.70 -22.80
N ASP A 32 -6.42 5.48 -22.26
CA ASP A 32 -5.95 5.27 -20.90
C ASP A 32 -4.46 5.67 -20.80
N GLU A 33 -3.65 5.30 -21.80
CA GLU A 33 -2.24 5.69 -21.90
C GLU A 33 -2.04 7.20 -21.99
N GLN A 34 -2.89 7.91 -22.74
CA GLN A 34 -2.85 9.38 -22.81
C GLN A 34 -3.11 10.01 -21.44
N VAL A 35 -4.11 9.50 -20.70
CA VAL A 35 -4.42 9.98 -19.34
C VAL A 35 -3.26 9.70 -18.39
N LEU A 36 -2.65 8.51 -18.48
CA LEU A 36 -1.51 8.13 -17.64
C LEU A 36 -0.27 8.98 -17.97
N ARG A 37 0.01 9.21 -19.26
CA ARG A 37 1.11 10.08 -19.71
C ARG A 37 0.99 11.49 -19.14
N SER A 38 -0.17 12.12 -19.32
CA SER A 38 -0.45 13.45 -18.79
C SER A 38 -0.39 13.49 -17.25
N ALA A 39 -0.73 12.39 -16.56
CA ALA A 39 -0.59 12.31 -15.12
C ALA A 39 0.87 12.19 -14.69
N LYS A 40 1.69 11.40 -15.41
CA LYS A 40 3.13 11.25 -15.16
C LYS A 40 3.87 12.57 -15.34
N GLU A 41 3.67 13.23 -16.49
CA GLU A 41 4.31 14.52 -16.82
C GLU A 41 3.99 15.60 -15.80
N ARG A 42 2.73 15.69 -15.34
CA ARG A 42 2.35 16.68 -14.32
C ARG A 42 2.83 16.33 -12.93
N ALA A 43 2.81 15.05 -12.55
CA ALA A 43 3.19 14.64 -11.20
C ALA A 43 4.72 14.62 -10.97
N ARG A 44 5.49 14.52 -12.06
CA ARG A 44 6.95 14.47 -12.09
C ARG A 44 7.45 15.19 -13.34
N ALA A 45 7.29 16.51 -13.38
CA ALA A 45 7.75 17.35 -14.48
C ALA A 45 9.28 17.34 -14.63
N ASP A 46 9.99 16.90 -13.60
CA ASP A 46 11.44 16.71 -13.56
C ASP A 46 11.92 15.39 -14.22
N LEU A 47 11.01 14.48 -14.59
CA LEU A 47 11.33 13.14 -15.08
C LEU A 47 10.71 12.88 -16.44
N ASP A 48 11.56 12.74 -17.46
CA ASP A 48 11.11 12.39 -18.81
C ASP A 48 10.49 10.98 -18.85
N LEU A 49 9.52 10.78 -19.74
CA LEU A 49 8.73 9.55 -19.79
C LEU A 49 9.54 8.27 -20.02
N ASP A 50 10.61 8.38 -20.80
CA ASP A 50 11.58 7.31 -21.10
C ASP A 50 12.52 7.02 -19.92
N GLU A 51 12.64 7.93 -18.96
CA GLU A 51 13.47 7.73 -17.77
C GLU A 51 12.78 6.92 -16.66
N TRP A 52 11.46 6.74 -16.73
CA TRP A 52 10.67 6.03 -15.70
C TRP A 52 11.18 4.61 -15.44
N GLU A 53 11.73 3.94 -16.45
CA GLU A 53 12.22 2.56 -16.37
C GLU A 53 13.75 2.45 -16.49
N LYS A 54 14.47 3.59 -16.57
CA LYS A 54 15.91 3.67 -16.85
C LYS A 54 16.78 2.79 -15.96
N GLN A 55 16.39 2.62 -14.70
CA GLN A 55 17.14 1.85 -13.70
C GLN A 55 16.80 0.35 -13.69
N GLY A 56 15.77 -0.05 -14.45
CA GLY A 56 15.32 -1.44 -14.57
C GLY A 56 14.89 -2.07 -13.25
N TRP A 57 14.38 -1.29 -12.29
CA TRP A 57 14.00 -1.82 -10.97
C TRP A 57 12.87 -2.84 -11.06
N ALA A 58 11.94 -2.68 -12.00
CA ALA A 58 10.80 -3.57 -12.18
C ALA A 58 11.20 -5.03 -12.47
N SER A 59 12.36 -5.27 -13.08
CA SER A 59 12.86 -6.62 -13.36
C SER A 59 13.76 -7.19 -12.28
N LYS A 60 14.11 -6.40 -11.25
CA LYS A 60 15.03 -6.82 -10.18
C LYS A 60 14.23 -7.33 -8.97
N PRO A 61 14.41 -8.61 -8.55
CA PRO A 61 13.70 -9.17 -7.40
C PRO A 61 13.89 -8.38 -6.10
N ILE A 62 15.04 -7.71 -5.94
CA ILE A 62 15.34 -6.88 -4.77
C ILE A 62 14.36 -5.72 -4.58
N ALA A 63 13.67 -5.27 -5.63
CA ALA A 63 12.70 -4.18 -5.54
C ALA A 63 11.47 -4.54 -4.69
N VAL A 64 11.19 -5.83 -4.53
CA VAL A 64 10.07 -6.36 -3.73
C VAL A 64 10.51 -7.32 -2.63
N ALA A 65 11.82 -7.57 -2.51
CA ALA A 65 12.35 -8.44 -1.47
C ALA A 65 12.20 -7.78 -0.10
N GLU A 66 11.74 -8.53 0.89
CA GLU A 66 11.78 -8.08 2.27
C GLU A 66 13.24 -7.89 2.69
N GLY A 67 13.58 -6.66 3.09
CA GLY A 67 14.92 -6.32 3.53
C GLY A 67 15.27 -6.98 4.87
N ALA A 68 16.56 -6.93 5.23
CA ALA A 68 17.00 -7.33 6.57
C ALA A 68 16.27 -6.47 7.63
N THR A 69 15.73 -7.13 8.65
CA THR A 69 15.04 -6.45 9.75
C THR A 69 16.07 -5.81 10.68
N TYR A 70 16.11 -4.47 10.70
CA TYR A 70 16.95 -3.70 11.61
C TYR A 70 16.09 -3.12 12.73
N GLY A 71 16.41 -3.49 13.98
CA GLY A 71 15.69 -3.04 15.16
C GLY A 71 14.42 -3.84 15.46
N HIS A 72 13.85 -3.58 16.64
CA HIS A 72 12.61 -4.19 17.11
C HIS A 72 11.62 -3.08 17.50
N ILE A 73 10.55 -2.95 16.73
CA ILE A 73 9.38 -2.15 17.13
C ILE A 73 8.44 -3.09 17.88
N GLU A 74 8.07 -2.72 19.10
CA GLU A 74 7.16 -3.52 19.91
C GLU A 74 5.80 -3.68 19.20
N ARG A 75 5.24 -4.90 19.23
CA ARG A 75 3.90 -5.23 18.74
C ARG A 75 3.01 -5.56 19.93
N VAL A 76 1.89 -4.88 20.06
CA VAL A 76 0.92 -5.09 21.15
C VAL A 76 -0.48 -5.21 20.56
N HIS A 77 -1.33 -6.07 21.14
CA HIS A 77 -2.73 -6.19 20.74
C HIS A 77 -3.61 -5.21 21.52
N THR A 78 -4.71 -4.73 20.93
CA THR A 78 -5.67 -3.84 21.62
C THR A 78 -6.24 -4.44 22.90
N ASP A 79 -6.37 -5.76 22.96
CA ASP A 79 -6.89 -6.45 24.14
C ASP A 79 -5.92 -6.39 25.34
N ASP A 80 -4.62 -6.19 25.07
CA ASP A 80 -3.54 -6.12 26.08
C ASP A 80 -3.07 -4.69 26.36
N LEU A 81 -3.73 -3.68 25.76
CA LEU A 81 -3.27 -2.28 25.79
C LEU A 81 -4.40 -1.30 26.13
N SER A 82 -4.41 -0.82 27.38
CA SER A 82 -5.29 0.29 27.77
C SER A 82 -4.78 1.64 27.27
N VAL A 83 -5.64 2.65 27.26
CA VAL A 83 -5.28 4.02 26.86
C VAL A 83 -4.21 4.60 27.78
N GLU A 84 -4.32 4.35 29.09
CA GLU A 84 -3.35 4.81 30.10
C GLU A 84 -2.00 4.11 29.91
N ALA A 85 -2.02 2.79 29.66
CA ALA A 85 -0.80 2.03 29.37
C ALA A 85 -0.13 2.52 28.08
N PHE A 86 -0.91 2.84 27.04
CA PHE A 86 -0.39 3.42 25.81
C PHE A 86 0.27 4.80 26.05
N ARG A 87 -0.40 5.66 26.82
CA ARG A 87 0.09 7.00 27.16
C ARG A 87 1.43 6.98 27.89
N GLU A 88 1.55 6.16 28.92
CA GLU A 88 2.77 6.13 29.73
C GLU A 88 3.92 5.40 29.03
N ARG A 89 3.63 4.33 28.28
CA ARG A 89 4.67 3.49 27.67
C ARG A 89 5.17 4.00 26.33
N PHE A 90 4.29 4.60 25.51
CA PHE A 90 4.60 4.94 24.12
C PHE A 90 4.44 6.44 23.84
N GLU A 91 3.26 7.02 24.10
CA GLU A 91 2.95 8.41 23.72
C GLU A 91 3.87 9.41 24.44
N ARG A 92 4.00 9.32 25.77
CA ARG A 92 4.80 10.25 26.59
C ARG A 92 6.28 10.23 26.22
N ALA A 93 6.80 9.06 25.88
CA ALA A 93 8.20 8.87 25.50
C ALA A 93 8.46 9.08 24.00
N ASN A 94 7.41 9.35 23.20
CA ASN A 94 7.45 9.42 21.74
C ASN A 94 8.06 8.16 21.09
N LEU A 95 7.72 6.99 21.62
CA LEU A 95 8.21 5.71 21.09
C LEU A 95 7.22 5.11 20.07
N PRO A 96 7.71 4.57 18.95
CA PRO A 96 6.86 3.88 17.99
C PRO A 96 6.40 2.53 18.54
N VAL A 97 5.17 2.15 18.21
CA VAL A 97 4.57 0.85 18.54
C VAL A 97 3.65 0.40 17.42
N LEU A 98 3.60 -0.91 17.16
CA LEU A 98 2.67 -1.52 16.24
C LEU A 98 1.48 -2.08 17.02
N ILE A 99 0.28 -1.55 16.77
CA ILE A 99 -0.94 -1.94 17.50
C ILE A 99 -1.80 -2.85 16.60
N GLY A 100 -1.91 -4.12 16.96
CA GLY A 100 -2.79 -5.09 16.32
C GLY A 100 -4.20 -5.06 16.90
N GLY A 101 -5.20 -5.58 16.18
CA GLY A 101 -6.59 -5.67 16.65
C GLY A 101 -7.48 -4.46 16.36
N VAL A 102 -6.88 -3.30 16.05
CA VAL A 102 -7.60 -2.01 15.87
C VAL A 102 -8.64 -2.06 14.74
N VAL A 103 -8.33 -2.78 13.66
CA VAL A 103 -9.11 -2.79 12.42
C VAL A 103 -9.85 -4.10 12.17
N ASP A 104 -9.83 -5.05 13.10
CA ASP A 104 -10.35 -6.40 12.91
C ASP A 104 -11.84 -6.42 12.54
N LYS A 105 -12.60 -5.47 13.10
CA LYS A 105 -14.04 -5.33 12.86
C LYS A 105 -14.37 -4.38 11.71
N TRP A 106 -13.37 -3.81 11.04
CA TRP A 106 -13.63 -2.81 10.01
C TRP A 106 -14.16 -3.49 8.76
N PRO A 107 -15.25 -2.96 8.16
CA PRO A 107 -15.78 -3.49 6.92
C PRO A 107 -14.81 -3.31 5.74
N ALA A 108 -13.74 -2.54 5.90
CA ALA A 108 -12.68 -2.33 4.93
C ALA A 108 -11.99 -3.66 4.53
N ALA A 109 -11.82 -4.59 5.47
CA ALA A 109 -11.20 -5.90 5.20
C ALA A 109 -11.92 -6.66 4.07
N VAL A 110 -13.24 -6.47 3.94
CA VAL A 110 -14.06 -7.11 2.90
C VAL A 110 -14.36 -6.15 1.74
N ASN A 111 -14.57 -4.86 2.01
CA ASN A 111 -15.04 -3.90 1.00
C ASN A 111 -13.94 -3.24 0.20
N TRP A 112 -12.68 -3.32 0.63
CA TRP A 112 -11.52 -2.76 -0.08
C TRP A 112 -10.83 -3.77 -0.99
N GLU A 113 -11.51 -4.88 -1.31
CA GLU A 113 -11.09 -5.76 -2.39
C GLU A 113 -11.05 -4.99 -3.73
N PRO A 114 -9.98 -5.12 -4.53
CA PRO A 114 -9.81 -4.39 -5.78
C PRO A 114 -10.99 -4.51 -6.75
N GLU A 115 -11.64 -5.68 -6.84
CA GLU A 115 -12.81 -5.88 -7.70
C GLU A 115 -14.01 -5.03 -7.24
N ARG A 116 -14.28 -5.01 -5.93
CA ARG A 116 -15.40 -4.22 -5.35
C ARG A 116 -15.13 -2.73 -5.49
N LEU A 117 -13.90 -2.29 -5.24
CA LEU A 117 -13.50 -0.91 -5.45
C LEU A 117 -13.59 -0.53 -6.93
N SER A 118 -13.15 -1.39 -7.84
CA SER A 118 -13.24 -1.18 -9.29
C SER A 118 -14.68 -1.03 -9.76
N LYS A 119 -15.62 -1.79 -9.20
CA LYS A 119 -17.06 -1.68 -9.51
C LYS A 119 -17.66 -0.39 -8.94
N ARG A 120 -17.41 -0.10 -7.66
CA ARG A 120 -18.05 1.01 -6.93
C ARG A 120 -17.47 2.38 -7.26
N LEU A 121 -16.15 2.47 -7.40
CA LEU A 121 -15.40 3.73 -7.48
C LEU A 121 -14.75 3.95 -8.85
N ARG A 122 -15.14 3.14 -9.86
CA ARG A 122 -14.62 3.14 -11.23
C ARG A 122 -14.33 4.52 -11.81
N HIS A 123 -15.29 5.43 -11.67
CA HIS A 123 -15.28 6.75 -12.29
C HIS A 123 -14.90 7.88 -11.33
N ARG A 124 -14.57 7.57 -10.07
CA ARG A 124 -14.14 8.54 -9.07
C ARG A 124 -12.66 8.86 -9.27
N MET A 125 -12.34 10.14 -9.09
CA MET A 125 -10.99 10.68 -9.23
C MET A 125 -10.25 10.57 -7.88
N PHE A 126 -9.03 10.03 -7.91
CA PHE A 126 -8.14 9.93 -6.75
C PHE A 126 -6.86 10.72 -7.04
N LYS A 127 -6.29 11.36 -6.01
CA LYS A 127 -4.99 12.03 -6.10
C LYS A 127 -3.91 10.97 -6.26
N CYS A 128 -3.06 11.11 -7.28
CA CYS A 128 -1.91 10.23 -7.53
C CYS A 128 -0.59 11.00 -7.65
N GLY A 129 -0.62 12.33 -7.50
CA GLY A 129 0.56 13.18 -7.52
C GLY A 129 0.20 14.64 -7.25
N GLU A 130 1.18 15.50 -7.41
CA GLU A 130 1.09 16.96 -7.25
C GLU A 130 1.93 17.59 -8.35
N ASP A 131 1.45 18.69 -8.95
CA ASP A 131 2.22 19.45 -9.94
C ASP A 131 3.12 20.50 -9.30
N ASP A 132 3.95 21.16 -10.11
CA ASP A 132 4.95 22.14 -9.64
C ASP A 132 4.33 23.35 -8.93
N ASP A 133 3.05 23.65 -9.21
CA ASP A 133 2.28 24.72 -8.58
C ASP A 133 1.55 24.24 -7.30
N GLY A 134 1.71 22.98 -6.90
CA GLY A 134 1.10 22.39 -5.71
C GLY A 134 -0.33 21.87 -5.92
N HIS A 135 -0.84 21.83 -7.15
CA HIS A 135 -2.18 21.32 -7.43
C HIS A 135 -2.19 19.80 -7.50
N ALA A 136 -3.27 19.20 -7.01
CA ALA A 136 -3.43 17.76 -6.98
C ALA A 136 -3.65 17.19 -8.40
N VAL A 137 -2.71 16.36 -8.86
CA VAL A 137 -2.89 15.51 -10.04
C VAL A 137 -3.80 14.36 -9.68
N LYS A 138 -4.95 14.26 -10.34
CA LYS A 138 -5.96 13.23 -10.08
C LYS A 138 -6.30 12.44 -11.35
N ILE A 139 -6.56 11.14 -11.20
CA ILE A 139 -7.06 10.26 -12.28
C ILE A 139 -8.21 9.38 -11.79
N LYS A 140 -9.05 8.89 -12.71
CA LYS A 140 -10.12 7.94 -12.35
C LYS A 140 -9.52 6.61 -11.91
N LEU A 141 -10.14 5.95 -10.93
CA LEU A 141 -9.69 4.65 -10.43
C LEU A 141 -9.55 3.60 -11.55
N LYS A 142 -10.44 3.61 -12.54
CA LYS A 142 -10.33 2.68 -13.68
C LYS A 142 -9.03 2.81 -14.49
N TYR A 143 -8.43 4.00 -14.55
CA TYR A 143 -7.15 4.19 -15.24
C TYR A 143 -6.02 3.72 -14.35
N PHE A 144 -6.09 4.07 -13.06
CA PHE A 144 -5.11 3.63 -12.07
C PHE A 144 -5.03 2.11 -11.95
N ASN A 145 -6.16 1.41 -11.93
CA ASN A 145 -6.19 -0.05 -11.84
C ASN A 145 -5.67 -0.76 -13.10
N ARG A 146 -5.63 -0.10 -14.26
CA ARG A 146 -5.00 -0.66 -15.47
C ARG A 146 -3.50 -0.38 -15.51
N TYR A 147 -3.05 0.63 -14.77
CA TYR A 147 -1.66 1.02 -14.67
C TYR A 147 -0.86 0.15 -13.70
N MET A 148 -1.47 -0.18 -12.54
CA MET A 148 -0.89 -1.13 -11.58
C MET A 148 -0.92 -2.56 -12.11
#